data_AF-A0A3B9BWV5-F1
#
_entry.id   AF-A0A3B9BWV5-F1
#
_cell.length_a   1.000
_cell.length_b   1.000
_cell.length_c   1.000
_cell.angle_alpha   90.00
_cell.angle_beta   90.00
_cell.angle_gamma   90.00
#
_symmetry.space_group_name_H-M   'P 1'
#
loop_
_entity.id
_entity.type
_entity.pdbx_description
1 polymer ?
#
loop_
_entity_poly.entity_id
_entity_poly.type
_entity_poly.pdbx_seq_one_letter_code
_entity_poly.pdbx_strand_id
1 'polypeptide(L)' 'MSLSIGTNNGALFASAAATSSARSMETSMERLSTGKRVNSAADDAAGVAIASRLSTEIRGANQSIRNALDGQALINTAEG' A
#
# COMPACT_ATOMS: atom_id res chain seq x y z
N MET A 1 -38.40 -1.75 -29.75
CA MET A 1 -36.94 -1.98 -29.64
C MET A 1 -36.29 -1.44 -30.90
N SER A 2 -35.69 -0.25 -30.85
CA SER A 2 -35.12 0.38 -32.05
C SER A 2 -33.86 -0.36 -32.48
N LEU A 3 -33.85 -0.86 -33.71
CA LEU A 3 -32.66 -1.43 -34.34
C LEU A 3 -31.67 -0.28 -34.62
N SER A 4 -30.66 -0.14 -33.76
CA SER A 4 -29.55 0.79 -33.99
C SER A 4 -28.55 0.11 -34.93
N ILE A 5 -28.49 0.55 -36.18
CA ILE A 5 -27.71 -0.08 -37.27
C ILE A 5 -26.21 0.33 -37.24
N GLY A 6 -25.82 1.29 -36.40
CA GLY A 6 -24.42 1.77 -36.29
C GLY A 6 -23.76 1.61 -34.92
N THR A 7 -24.55 1.48 -33.85
CA THR A 7 -24.01 1.48 -32.48
C THR A 7 -24.63 0.34 -31.67
N ASN A 8 -23.83 -0.69 -31.37
CA ASN A 8 -24.25 -1.81 -30.54
C ASN A 8 -24.09 -1.44 -29.05
N ASN A 9 -25.14 -0.86 -28.47
CA ASN A 9 -25.17 -0.47 -27.06
C ASN A 9 -24.93 -1.66 -26.10
N GLY A 10 -25.36 -2.88 -26.46
CA GLY A 10 -25.09 -4.08 -25.67
C GLY A 10 -23.61 -4.45 -25.64
N ALA A 11 -22.93 -4.36 -26.80
CA ALA A 11 -21.49 -4.56 -26.90
C ALA A 11 -20.69 -3.46 -26.19
N LEU A 12 -21.14 -2.19 -26.25
CA LEU A 12 -20.53 -1.08 -25.50
C LEU A 12 -20.68 -1.27 -23.98
N PHE A 13 -21.84 -1.73 -23.51
CA PHE A 13 -22.04 -2.02 -22.09
C PHE A 13 -21.18 -3.21 -21.63
N ALA A 14 -21.13 -4.27 -22.43
CA ALA A 14 -20.28 -5.43 -22.17
C ALA A 14 -18.79 -5.07 -22.16
N SER A 15 -18.32 -4.22 -23.08
CA SER A 15 -16.92 -3.78 -23.11
C SER A 15 -16.58 -2.85 -21.94
N ALA A 16 -17.49 -1.96 -21.54
CA ALA A 16 -17.33 -1.13 -20.35
C ALA A 16 -17.27 -1.97 -19.08
N ALA A 17 -18.17 -2.95 -18.93
CA ALA A 17 -18.16 -3.89 -17.81
C ALA A 17 -16.88 -4.74 -17.78
N ALA A 18 -16.44 -5.28 -18.92
CA ALA A 18 -15.19 -6.03 -19.02
C ALA A 18 -13.97 -5.17 -18.65
N THR A 19 -13.94 -3.90 -19.09
CA THR A 19 -12.88 -2.96 -18.73
C THR A 19 -12.88 -2.67 -17.24
N SER A 20 -14.04 -2.47 -16.63
CA SER A 20 -14.18 -2.30 -15.17
C SER A 20 -13.67 -3.52 -14.41
N SER A 21 -14.05 -4.74 -14.83
CA SER A 21 -13.60 -5.99 -14.21
C SER A 21 -12.09 -6.19 -14.36
N ALA A 22 -11.52 -5.87 -15.52
CA ALA A 22 -10.08 -5.93 -15.75
C ALA A 22 -9.30 -5.00 -14.81
N ARG A 23 -9.77 -3.75 -14.61
CA ARG A 23 -9.16 -2.81 -13.66
C ARG A 23 -9.22 -3.32 -12.21
N SER A 24 -10.38 -3.83 -11.78
CA SER A 24 -10.53 -4.41 -10.44
C SER A 24 -9.61 -5.62 -10.23
N MET A 25 -9.44 -6.45 -11.26
CA MET A 25 -8.50 -7.57 -11.23
C MET A 25 -7.05 -7.09 -11.13
N GLU A 26 -6.67 -6.07 -11.89
CA GLU A 26 -5.32 -5.47 -11.86
C GLU A 26 -4.98 -4.93 -10.46
N THR A 27 -5.89 -4.17 -9.84
CA THR A 27 -5.71 -3.70 -8.45
C THR A 27 -5.60 -4.87 -7.46
N SER A 28 -6.39 -5.93 -7.65
CA SER A 28 -6.35 -7.11 -6.78
C SER A 28 -5.02 -7.85 -6.92
N MET A 29 -4.50 -7.97 -8.14
CA MET A 29 -3.19 -8.56 -8.42
C MET A 29 -2.06 -7.71 -7.85
N GLU A 30 -2.15 -6.38 -7.91
CA GLU A 30 -1.18 -5.47 -7.32
C GLU A 30 -1.12 -5.62 -5.78
N ARG A 31 -2.28 -5.70 -5.11
CA ARG A 31 -2.37 -5.97 -3.67
C ARG A 31 -1.85 -7.35 -3.31
N LEU A 32 -2.12 -8.37 -4.12
CA LEU A 32 -1.60 -9.72 -3.92
C LEU A 32 -0.07 -9.74 -4.07
N SER A 33 0.48 -9.10 -5.09
CA SER A 33 1.91 -9.08 -5.39
C SER A 33 2.73 -8.32 -4.35
N THR A 34 2.20 -7.20 -3.85
CA THR A 34 2.87 -6.37 -2.84
C THR A 34 2.61 -6.84 -1.41
N GLY A 35 1.55 -7.62 -1.20
CA GLY A 35 1.03 -7.99 0.12
C GLY A 35 0.49 -6.80 0.92
N LYS A 36 0.35 -5.61 0.30
CA LYS A 36 -0.10 -4.39 0.96
C LYS A 36 -1.52 -4.05 0.49
N ARG A 37 -2.36 -3.64 1.44
CA ARG A 37 -3.72 -3.15 1.14
C ARG A 37 -3.70 -1.81 0.40
N VAL A 38 -2.71 -0.98 0.71
CA VAL A 38 -2.53 0.36 0.16
C VAL A 38 -1.16 0.37 -0.54
N ASN A 39 -1.17 0.48 -1.87
CA ASN A 39 0.03 0.42 -2.70
C ASN A 39 0.50 1.81 -3.09
N SER A 40 -0.44 2.73 -3.35
CA SER A 40 -0.14 4.11 -3.70
C SER A 40 -0.80 5.12 -2.74
N ALA A 41 -0.22 6.32 -2.65
CA ALA A 41 -0.85 7.45 -1.96
C ALA A 41 -2.13 7.93 -2.66
N ALA A 42 -2.36 7.53 -3.91
CA ALA A 42 -3.60 7.79 -4.63
C ALA A 42 -4.75 6.89 -4.13
N ASP A 43 -4.44 5.69 -3.64
CA ASP A 43 -5.45 4.75 -3.11
C ASP A 43 -5.96 5.15 -1.72
N ASP A 44 -5.07 5.64 -0.85
CA ASP A 44 -5.39 6.08 0.52
C ASP A 44 -4.29 6.99 1.09
N ALA A 45 -4.38 8.30 0.79
CA ALA A 45 -3.37 9.27 1.24
C ALA A 45 -3.22 9.33 2.77
N ALA A 46 -4.33 9.18 3.51
CA ALA A 46 -4.32 9.18 4.97
C ALA A 46 -3.68 7.91 5.53
N GLY A 47 -4.01 6.75 4.96
CA GLY A 47 -3.44 5.45 5.32
C GLY A 47 -1.93 5.41 5.07
N VAL A 48 -1.45 5.92 3.93
CA VAL A 48 -0.01 6.03 3.65
C VAL A 48 0.68 6.99 4.61
N ALA A 49 0.07 8.15 4.92
CA ALA A 49 0.65 9.12 5.84
C ALA A 49 0.82 8.54 7.26
N ILE A 50 -0.20 7.85 7.78
CA ILE A 50 -0.14 7.19 9.09
C ILE A 50 0.90 6.06 9.07
N ALA A 51 0.89 5.19 8.04
CA ALA A 51 1.85 4.12 7.92
C ALA A 51 3.30 4.62 7.83
N SER A 52 3.54 5.72 7.12
CA SER A 52 4.85 6.38 7.02
C SER A 52 5.31 6.97 8.37
N ARG A 53 4.40 7.62 9.10
CA ARG A 53 4.66 8.11 10.46
C ARG A 53 5.03 6.97 11.39
N LEU A 54 4.23 5.91 11.43
CA LEU A 54 4.49 4.73 12.25
C LEU A 54 5.83 4.06 11.87
N SER A 55 6.16 3.97 10.58
CA SER A 55 7.45 3.46 10.13
C SER A 55 8.62 4.30 10.65
N THR A 56 8.45 5.62 10.65
CA THR A 56 9.45 6.55 11.21
C THR A 56 9.61 6.36 12.72
N GLU A 57 8.50 6.27 13.47
CA GLU A 57 8.51 6.01 14.91
C GLU A 57 9.19 4.68 15.25
N ILE A 58 8.91 3.60 14.51
CA ILE A 58 9.55 2.29 14.67
C ILE A 58 11.07 2.38 14.44
N ARG A 59 11.51 3.08 13.39
CA ARG A 59 12.95 3.28 13.13
C ARG A 59 13.62 4.06 14.26
N GLY A 60 12.96 5.11 14.76
CA GLY A 60 13.42 5.89 15.91
C GLY A 60 13.53 5.06 17.18
N ALA A 61 12.53 4.22 17.47
CA ALA A 61 12.54 3.30 18.60
C ALA A 61 13.69 2.28 18.49
N ASN A 62 13.89 1.68 17.32
CA ASN A 62 15.00 0.75 17.08
C ASN A 62 16.37 1.41 17.29
N GLN A 63 16.53 2.66 16.88
CA GLN A 63 17.76 3.40 17.16
C GLN A 63 17.92 3.68 18.66
N SER A 64 16.83 4.04 19.34
CA SER A 64 16.85 4.29 20.79
C SER A 64 17.25 3.05 21.58
N ILE A 65 16.76 1.87 21.17
CA ILE A 65 17.15 0.57 21.73
C ILE A 65 18.65 0.34 21.53
N ARG A 66 19.18 0.55 20.32
CA ARG A 66 20.62 0.43 20.06
C ARG A 66 21.44 1.38 20.95
N ASN A 67 21.04 2.65 21.03
CA ASN A 67 21.74 3.63 21.87
C ASN A 67 21.73 3.22 23.36
N ALA A 68 20.63 2.65 23.86
CA ALA A 68 20.54 2.16 25.23
C ALA A 68 21.48 0.96 25.47
N LEU A 69 21.55 0.03 24.52
CA LEU A 69 22.48 -1.10 24.58
C LEU A 69 23.94 -0.64 24.54
N ASP A 70 24.27 0.33 23.69
CA ASP A 70 25.61 0.91 23.63
C ASP A 70 25.97 1.63 24.94
N GLY A 71 25.02 2.35 25.53
CA GLY A 71 25.18 2.97 26.85
C GLY A 71 25.41 1.93 27.96
N GLN A 72 24.68 0.82 27.93
CA GLN A 72 24.89 -0.29 28.87
C GLN A 72 26.25 -0.95 28.68
N ALA A 73 26.69 -1.17 27.44
CA ALA A 73 28.02 -1.71 27.15
C ALA A 73 29.14 -0.80 27.66
N LEU A 74 28.97 0.53 27.53
CA LEU A 74 29.91 1.50 28.08
C LEU A 74 29.98 1.43 29.61
N ILE A 75 28.83 1.36 30.28
CA ILE A 75 28.77 1.22 31.75
C ILE A 75 29.44 -0.08 32.17
N ASN A 76 29.11 -1.21 31.55
CA ASN A 76 29.74 -2.50 31.86
C ASN A 76 31.26 -2.48 31.64
N THR A 77 31.75 -1.73 30.66
CA THR A 77 33.20 -1.54 30.42
C THR A 77 33.84 -0.62 31.47
N ALA A 78 33.07 0.33 32.02
CA ALA A 78 33.54 1.24 33.05
C ALA A 78 33.49 0.63 34.47
N GLU A 79 32.59 -0.33 34.70
CA GLU A 79 32.46 -1.07 35.97
C GLU A 79 33.43 -2.26 36.08
N GLY A 80 33.90 -2.80 34.96
CA GLY A 80 34.87 -3.90 34.88
C GLY A 80 36.32 -3.42 34.92
#